data_AF-A0A940UZQ0-F1
#
_entry.id   AF-A0A940UZQ0-F1
#
_cell.length_a   1.000
_cell.length_b   1.000
_cell.length_c   1.000
_cell.angle_alpha   90.00
_cell.angle_beta   90.00
_cell.angle_gamma   90.00
#
_symmetry.space_group_name_H-M   'P 1'
#
loop_
_entity.id
_entity.type
_entity.pdbx_description
1 polymer ?
#
loop_
_entity_poly.entity_id
_entity_poly.type
_entity_poly.pdbx_seq_one_letter_code
_entity_poly.pdbx_strand_id
1 'polypeptide(L)'
;MKNKANINKSTLRLPVLAIGLLLCMFIVSLLAGSKTCFAAQSENELEGITTLEKDKVYEYDLNNDGKSEKIQYKIILNDEKFTVTLKLYINDKLCMSRKDHGFSYTLQLVDLDKNDNYLDLYGYGTMESDCISYSFFARYDENNQYHAIKFSPKELTNNFNTTRYSLGALDGDGKFDLIIDTPIFSEAIGCYICYVPFQLKDNVISCVPAKTYAFNKSSKEYQYKAAKSFSVYATVGSKKVVYTVKKGDMVTFNSLYVTKSGKAYFRIVNNKGKTGWIKAAQENIFVEYPAWG
;
A
#
# COMPACT_ATOMS: atom_id res chain seq x y z
N MET A 1 88.22 -23.00 -25.85
CA MET A 1 87.64 -23.52 -27.11
C MET A 1 86.13 -23.72 -26.93
N LYS A 2 85.34 -23.02 -27.76
CA LYS A 2 83.91 -23.22 -28.12
C LYS A 2 82.82 -23.26 -27.02
N ASN A 3 82.13 -22.12 -26.89
CA ASN A 3 80.68 -21.88 -27.00
C ASN A 3 79.70 -22.98 -26.55
N LYS A 4 78.80 -22.65 -25.61
CA LYS A 4 77.43 -22.15 -25.92
C LYS A 4 76.67 -21.77 -24.63
N ALA A 5 75.94 -20.66 -24.71
CA ALA A 5 75.03 -20.14 -23.70
C ALA A 5 73.86 -21.12 -23.46
N ASN A 6 73.42 -21.25 -22.20
CA ASN A 6 72.25 -22.03 -21.83
C ASN A 6 71.20 -21.12 -21.19
N ILE A 7 70.08 -20.98 -21.90
CA ILE A 7 68.91 -20.19 -21.51
C ILE A 7 67.98 -21.07 -20.68
N ASN A 8 67.47 -20.47 -19.62
CA ASN A 8 66.57 -21.01 -18.61
C ASN A 8 65.20 -21.41 -19.23
N LYS A 9 64.78 -22.67 -19.05
CA LYS A 9 63.41 -23.14 -19.28
C LYS A 9 63.06 -24.22 -18.25
N SER A 10 62.40 -23.81 -17.17
CA SER A 10 61.73 -24.74 -16.26
C SER A 10 60.33 -25.04 -16.78
N THR A 11 60.18 -26.18 -17.46
CA THR A 11 58.90 -26.83 -17.76
C THR A 11 58.64 -27.91 -16.71
N LEU A 12 57.61 -27.72 -15.90
CA LEU A 12 57.00 -28.78 -15.09
C LEU A 12 55.65 -29.16 -15.72
N ARG A 13 55.51 -30.40 -16.17
CA ARG A 13 54.23 -31.12 -16.41
C ARG A 13 54.10 -32.11 -15.22
N LEU A 14 52.97 -32.49 -14.62
CA LEU A 14 51.58 -32.84 -14.96
C LEU A 14 50.81 -32.95 -13.58
N PRO A 15 49.50 -33.28 -13.47
CA PRO A 15 48.50 -33.63 -14.49
C PRO A 15 47.14 -32.90 -14.38
N VAL A 16 46.34 -33.09 -15.44
CA VAL A 16 44.93 -32.71 -15.62
C VAL A 16 44.02 -33.90 -15.25
N LEU A 17 42.91 -33.62 -14.55
CA LEU A 17 41.57 -34.26 -14.50
C LEU A 17 41.02 -34.02 -13.08
N ALA A 18 39.86 -33.41 -12.78
CA ALA A 18 38.64 -33.07 -13.51
C ALA A 18 38.05 -31.77 -12.91
N ILE A 19 37.74 -30.74 -13.69
CA ILE A 19 36.39 -30.37 -14.20
C ILE A 19 35.28 -30.41 -13.13
N GLY A 20 34.75 -29.22 -12.77
CA GLY A 20 33.31 -29.06 -12.51
C GLY A 20 32.88 -28.11 -11.37
N LEU A 21 32.47 -26.88 -11.74
CA LEU A 21 31.50 -25.96 -11.07
C LEU A 21 31.80 -25.52 -9.62
N LEU A 22 32.09 -24.25 -9.29
CA LEU A 22 31.33 -23.00 -9.53
C LEU A 22 29.89 -23.05 -8.99
N LEU A 23 29.72 -22.90 -7.67
CA LEU A 23 28.59 -22.19 -7.02
C LEU A 23 28.78 -22.20 -5.49
N CYS A 24 28.99 -21.05 -4.87
CA CYS A 24 28.62 -20.79 -3.47
C CYS A 24 28.66 -19.27 -3.21
N MET A 25 27.56 -18.60 -3.58
CA MET A 25 27.12 -17.38 -2.89
C MET A 25 26.64 -17.78 -1.48
N PHE A 26 26.85 -16.96 -0.45
CA PHE A 26 25.80 -16.11 0.14
C PHE A 26 26.11 -15.60 1.58
N ILE A 27 25.86 -14.29 1.75
CA ILE A 27 25.39 -13.52 2.92
C ILE A 27 26.20 -13.57 4.22
N VAL A 28 27.00 -12.52 4.44
CA VAL A 28 27.20 -11.96 5.78
C VAL A 28 26.97 -10.45 5.70
N SER A 29 25.70 -10.05 5.78
CA SER A 29 25.30 -8.67 6.12
C SER A 29 23.80 -8.65 6.44
N LEU A 30 23.43 -9.10 7.63
CA LEU A 30 22.06 -8.97 8.12
C LEU A 30 22.04 -8.77 9.65
N LEU A 31 22.76 -7.73 10.09
CA LEU A 31 22.66 -7.18 11.45
C LEU A 31 22.75 -5.65 11.39
N ALA A 32 21.89 -5.05 10.57
CA ALA A 32 21.40 -3.69 10.79
C ALA A 32 19.89 -3.82 10.93
N GLY A 33 19.41 -3.81 12.17
CA GLY A 33 18.01 -3.99 12.50
C GLY A 33 17.17 -2.90 11.87
N SER A 34 16.45 -3.23 10.78
CA SER A 34 15.27 -2.49 10.41
C SER A 34 14.26 -2.69 11.52
N LYS A 35 14.07 -1.65 12.34
CA LYS A 35 12.91 -1.53 13.22
C LYS A 35 11.67 -1.35 12.34
N THR A 36 11.23 -2.37 11.61
CA THR A 36 9.87 -2.41 11.06
C THR A 36 8.93 -2.90 12.15
N CYS A 37 8.80 -2.07 13.19
CA CYS A 37 7.71 -2.18 14.13
C CYS A 37 6.59 -1.28 13.58
N PHE A 38 5.84 -1.77 12.60
CA PHE A 38 4.53 -1.21 12.30
C PHE A 38 3.58 -1.63 13.43
N ALA A 39 3.77 -1.00 14.60
CA ALA A 39 2.92 -1.14 15.76
C ALA A 39 2.08 0.14 15.86
N ALA A 40 0.76 -0.04 15.76
CA ALA A 40 -0.30 0.97 15.89
C ALA A 40 -0.26 2.12 14.86
N GLN A 41 -0.87 1.92 13.69
CA GLN A 41 -1.28 3.02 12.82
C GLN A 41 -2.39 3.83 13.52
N SER A 42 -2.17 5.14 13.57
CA SER A 42 -2.70 6.11 14.52
C SER A 42 -4.06 6.68 14.14
N GLU A 43 -4.78 7.16 15.14
CA GLU A 43 -6.08 7.85 15.08
C GLU A 43 -6.08 9.20 14.32
N ASN A 44 -5.02 9.51 13.55
CA ASN A 44 -4.82 10.77 12.82
C ASN A 44 -4.95 10.55 11.28
N GLU A 45 -6.01 9.88 10.84
CA GLU A 45 -6.18 9.39 9.45
C GLU A 45 -6.12 10.48 8.35
N LEU A 46 -6.21 11.77 8.70
CA LEU A 46 -6.30 12.89 7.76
C LEU A 46 -5.36 14.07 8.10
N GLU A 47 -4.48 13.93 9.09
CA GLU A 47 -3.54 15.00 9.42
C GLU A 47 -2.55 15.21 8.27
N GLY A 48 -2.42 16.45 7.79
CA GLY A 48 -1.55 16.79 6.65
C GLY A 48 -2.18 16.57 5.27
N ILE A 49 -3.47 16.23 5.18
CA ILE A 49 -4.21 16.12 3.91
C ILE A 49 -5.24 17.26 3.82
N THR A 50 -5.12 18.10 2.80
CA THR A 50 -6.09 19.18 2.53
C THR A 50 -6.81 18.92 1.21
N THR A 51 -8.12 18.63 1.26
CA THR A 51 -8.94 18.50 0.05
C THR A 51 -9.22 19.88 -0.55
N LEU A 52 -8.87 20.06 -1.81
CA LEU A 52 -9.14 21.27 -2.57
C LEU A 52 -10.55 21.21 -3.16
N GLU A 53 -11.21 22.37 -3.20
CA GLU A 53 -12.53 22.50 -3.82
C GLU A 53 -12.40 22.81 -5.31
N LYS A 54 -13.20 22.14 -6.14
CA LYS A 54 -13.26 22.42 -7.58
C LYS A 54 -13.63 23.88 -7.83
N ASP A 55 -13.14 24.43 -8.94
CA ASP A 55 -13.36 25.80 -9.42
C ASP A 55 -12.80 26.92 -8.52
N LYS A 56 -12.31 26.61 -7.31
CA LYS A 56 -11.65 27.55 -6.39
C LYS A 56 -10.15 27.64 -6.68
N VAL A 57 -9.61 28.84 -6.50
CA VAL A 57 -8.17 29.11 -6.59
C VAL A 57 -7.58 29.06 -5.18
N TYR A 58 -6.48 28.33 -5.05
CA TYR A 58 -5.68 28.25 -3.84
C TYR A 58 -4.27 28.77 -4.13
N GLU A 59 -3.61 29.34 -3.13
CA GLU A 59 -2.23 29.81 -3.23
C GLU A 59 -1.39 29.07 -2.19
N TYR A 60 -0.40 28.30 -2.66
CA TYR A 60 0.54 27.55 -1.83
C TYR A 60 1.93 27.61 -2.46
N ASP A 61 2.97 27.74 -1.65
CA ASP A 61 4.35 27.60 -2.09
C ASP A 61 4.66 26.10 -2.26
N LEU A 62 4.56 25.60 -3.50
CA LEU A 62 4.63 24.16 -3.78
C LEU A 62 6.08 23.65 -3.82
N ASN A 63 7.03 24.50 -4.16
CA ASN A 63 8.43 24.17 -4.32
C ASN A 63 9.35 24.84 -3.28
N ASN A 64 8.76 25.53 -2.31
CA ASN A 64 9.43 26.22 -1.21
C ASN A 64 10.46 27.26 -1.70
N ASP A 65 10.15 27.95 -2.80
CA ASP A 65 10.98 29.04 -3.36
C ASP A 65 10.65 30.43 -2.74
N GLY A 66 9.67 30.49 -1.83
CA GLY A 66 9.18 31.69 -1.18
C GLY A 66 8.07 32.41 -1.94
N LYS A 67 7.59 31.86 -3.07
CA LYS A 67 6.45 32.39 -3.84
C LYS A 67 5.37 31.33 -3.92
N SER A 68 4.12 31.76 -3.79
CA SER A 68 3.00 30.85 -3.89
C SER A 68 2.57 30.63 -5.34
N GLU A 69 2.36 29.37 -5.70
CA GLU A 69 1.69 28.94 -6.92
C GLU A 69 0.17 29.02 -6.77
N LYS A 70 -0.49 29.47 -7.84
CA LYS A 70 -1.96 29.39 -7.95
C LYS A 70 -2.38 28.02 -8.42
N ILE A 71 -3.12 27.29 -7.60
CA ILE A 71 -3.67 25.98 -7.91
C ILE A 71 -5.17 26.11 -8.15
N GLN A 72 -5.64 25.66 -9.30
CA GLN A 72 -7.07 25.55 -9.60
C GLN A 72 -7.32 24.27 -10.38
N TYR A 73 -8.40 23.57 -10.06
CA TYR A 73 -8.86 22.48 -10.91
C TYR A 73 -10.35 22.62 -11.24
N LYS A 74 -10.71 22.14 -12.42
CA LYS A 74 -12.07 22.15 -12.96
C LYS A 74 -12.48 20.74 -13.34
N ILE A 75 -13.78 20.47 -13.23
CA ILE A 75 -14.38 19.20 -13.60
C ILE A 75 -15.44 19.47 -14.67
N ILE A 76 -15.40 18.73 -15.76
CA ILE A 76 -16.40 18.79 -16.82
C ILE A 76 -17.08 17.42 -16.92
N LEU A 77 -18.38 17.38 -16.66
CA LEU A 77 -19.20 16.17 -16.72
C LEU A 77 -19.84 16.02 -18.09
N ASN A 78 -19.96 14.78 -18.54
CA ASN A 78 -20.81 14.39 -19.65
C ASN A 78 -21.64 13.18 -19.20
N ASP A 79 -22.87 13.47 -18.77
CA ASP A 79 -23.77 12.49 -18.18
C ASP A 79 -24.20 11.44 -19.19
N GLU A 80 -24.45 11.83 -20.45
CA GLU A 80 -24.86 10.92 -21.53
C GLU A 80 -23.83 9.81 -21.79
N LYS A 81 -22.53 10.16 -21.71
CA LYS A 81 -21.43 9.23 -21.94
C LYS A 81 -20.84 8.68 -20.67
N PHE A 82 -21.34 9.10 -19.52
CA PHE A 82 -20.84 8.72 -18.21
C PHE A 82 -19.33 8.95 -18.05
N THR A 83 -18.89 10.14 -18.45
CA THR A 83 -17.48 10.52 -18.42
C THR A 83 -17.27 11.82 -17.68
N VAL A 84 -16.12 11.92 -17.03
CA VAL A 84 -15.66 13.09 -16.30
C VAL A 84 -14.29 13.50 -16.84
N THR A 85 -14.08 14.81 -16.99
CA THR A 85 -12.79 15.38 -17.38
C THR A 85 -12.24 16.29 -16.28
N LEU A 86 -11.06 15.97 -15.76
CA LEU A 86 -10.24 16.83 -14.92
C LEU A 86 -9.45 17.80 -15.79
N LYS A 87 -9.42 19.08 -15.40
CA LYS A 87 -8.43 20.07 -15.87
C LYS A 87 -7.76 20.72 -14.67
N LEU A 88 -6.45 20.52 -14.52
CA LEU A 88 -5.63 21.09 -13.45
C LEU A 88 -4.75 22.21 -14.01
N TYR A 89 -4.78 23.34 -13.33
CA TYR A 89 -4.02 24.54 -13.63
C TYR A 89 -3.09 24.89 -12.48
N ILE A 90 -1.84 25.22 -12.80
CA ILE A 90 -0.86 25.80 -11.89
C ILE A 90 -0.36 27.10 -12.52
N ASN A 91 -0.43 28.23 -11.81
CA ASN A 91 -0.08 29.56 -12.32
C ASN A 91 -0.78 29.87 -13.66
N ASP A 92 -2.09 29.62 -13.71
CA ASP A 92 -2.96 29.80 -14.89
C ASP A 92 -2.59 28.95 -16.12
N LYS A 93 -1.52 28.14 -16.04
CA LYS A 93 -1.10 27.18 -17.09
C LYS A 93 -1.82 25.84 -16.89
N LEU A 94 -2.41 25.32 -17.97
CA LEU A 94 -2.99 23.98 -17.97
C LEU A 94 -1.87 22.93 -17.87
N CYS A 95 -1.74 22.28 -16.71
CA CYS A 95 -0.72 21.26 -16.45
C CYS A 95 -1.21 19.83 -16.73
N MET A 96 -2.49 19.56 -16.48
CA MET A 96 -3.09 18.25 -16.77
C MET A 96 -4.51 18.40 -17.30
N SER A 97 -4.85 17.63 -18.32
CA SER A 97 -6.22 17.41 -18.78
C SER A 97 -6.45 15.92 -18.96
N ARG A 98 -7.39 15.34 -18.22
CA ARG A 98 -7.62 13.90 -18.23
C ARG A 98 -9.10 13.58 -18.25
N LYS A 99 -9.52 12.70 -19.17
CA LYS A 99 -10.89 12.23 -19.31
C LYS A 99 -10.96 10.74 -19.00
N ASP A 100 -11.87 10.34 -18.12
CA ASP A 100 -12.11 8.95 -17.76
C ASP A 100 -13.62 8.69 -17.62
N HIS A 101 -13.99 7.41 -17.51
CA HIS A 101 -15.31 7.01 -17.07
C HIS A 101 -15.45 7.23 -15.57
N GLY A 102 -16.60 7.77 -15.15
CA GLY A 102 -16.86 8.10 -13.76
C GLY A 102 -17.60 9.41 -13.59
N PHE A 103 -17.67 9.87 -12.35
CA PHE A 103 -18.56 10.95 -11.92
C PHE A 103 -17.82 12.18 -11.41
N SER A 104 -16.62 12.00 -10.88
CA SER A 104 -15.93 13.10 -10.22
C SER A 104 -14.42 12.91 -10.21
N TYR A 105 -13.74 13.98 -9.83
CA TYR A 105 -12.35 14.00 -9.47
C TYR A 105 -12.20 14.74 -8.14
N THR A 106 -11.36 14.21 -7.26
CA THR A 106 -10.91 14.89 -6.04
C THR A 106 -9.43 15.22 -6.18
N LEU A 107 -9.05 16.40 -5.69
CA LEU A 107 -7.66 16.83 -5.62
C LEU A 107 -7.33 17.18 -4.17
N GLN A 108 -6.21 16.69 -3.68
CA GLN A 108 -5.73 16.90 -2.32
C GLN A 108 -4.32 17.47 -2.39
N LEU A 109 -4.04 18.44 -1.52
CA LEU A 109 -2.70 18.92 -1.21
C LEU A 109 -2.17 18.13 -0.02
N VAL A 110 -0.96 17.61 -0.16
CA VAL A 110 -0.31 16.75 0.83
C VAL A 110 1.18 17.08 0.91
N ASP A 111 1.81 16.69 2.01
CA ASP A 111 3.27 16.70 2.15
C ASP A 111 3.71 15.25 2.38
N LEU A 112 4.13 14.57 1.30
CA LEU A 112 4.50 13.15 1.38
C LEU A 112 5.87 12.97 2.03
N ASP A 113 6.81 13.85 1.73
CA ASP A 113 8.19 13.83 2.22
C ASP A 113 8.59 15.19 2.77
N LYS A 114 8.41 15.36 4.07
CA LYS A 114 8.69 16.59 4.81
C LYS A 114 10.16 17.02 4.74
N ASN A 115 11.05 16.14 4.29
CA ASN A 115 12.48 16.42 4.20
C ASN A 115 12.89 16.98 2.83
N ASP A 116 12.03 16.91 1.81
CA ASP A 116 12.36 17.40 0.47
C ASP A 116 11.96 18.86 0.21
N ASN A 117 11.16 19.43 1.12
CA ASN A 117 10.61 20.79 1.07
C ASN A 117 9.64 21.04 -0.10
N TYR A 118 8.99 20.00 -0.64
CA TYR A 118 7.94 20.15 -1.63
C TYR A 118 6.58 19.84 -1.02
N LEU A 119 5.55 20.53 -1.49
CA LEU A 119 4.18 20.07 -1.37
C LEU A 119 3.80 19.28 -2.62
N ASP A 120 3.04 18.21 -2.42
CA ASP A 120 2.57 17.33 -3.47
C ASP A 120 1.05 17.45 -3.65
N LEU A 121 0.59 17.08 -4.84
CA LEU A 121 -0.81 16.92 -5.16
C LEU A 121 -1.14 15.43 -5.31
N TYR A 122 -2.18 14.97 -4.63
CA TYR A 122 -2.78 13.67 -4.87
C TYR A 122 -4.15 13.85 -5.51
N GLY A 123 -4.33 13.31 -6.70
CA GLY A 123 -5.60 13.38 -7.42
C GLY A 123 -6.17 12.00 -7.72
N TYR A 124 -7.48 11.85 -7.63
CA TYR A 124 -8.15 10.60 -7.97
C TYR A 124 -9.56 10.82 -8.55
N GLY A 125 -9.91 10.00 -9.54
CA GLY A 125 -11.22 9.95 -10.15
C GLY A 125 -12.08 8.87 -9.52
N THR A 126 -13.38 9.14 -9.34
CA THR A 126 -14.34 8.18 -8.78
C THR A 126 -15.40 7.76 -9.80
N MET A 127 -15.85 6.51 -9.70
CA MET A 127 -16.93 5.93 -10.50
C MET A 127 -17.93 5.19 -9.60
N GLU A 128 -18.82 4.38 -10.17
CA GLU A 128 -19.85 3.65 -9.45
C GLU A 128 -19.32 2.84 -8.27
N SER A 129 -20.16 2.77 -7.23
CA SER A 129 -19.87 2.09 -5.98
C SER A 129 -18.58 2.60 -5.32
N ASP A 130 -18.25 3.89 -5.47
CA ASP A 130 -17.03 4.55 -4.95
C ASP A 130 -15.71 3.94 -5.46
N CYS A 131 -15.74 3.26 -6.61
CA CYS A 131 -14.52 2.74 -7.21
C CYS A 131 -13.63 3.87 -7.75
N ILE A 132 -12.32 3.70 -7.64
CA ILE A 132 -11.32 4.63 -8.16
C ILE A 132 -11.02 4.27 -9.62
N SER A 133 -11.30 5.20 -10.54
CA SER A 133 -11.05 5.01 -11.98
C SER A 133 -9.62 5.37 -12.38
N TYR A 134 -9.02 6.34 -11.68
CA TYR A 134 -7.65 6.78 -11.88
C TYR A 134 -7.12 7.45 -10.62
N SER A 135 -5.83 7.34 -10.35
CA SER A 135 -5.16 8.16 -9.34
C SER A 135 -3.74 8.52 -9.76
N PHE A 136 -3.22 9.61 -9.21
CA PHE A 136 -1.89 10.12 -9.49
C PHE A 136 -1.36 10.95 -8.32
N PHE A 137 -0.04 10.98 -8.19
CA PHE A 137 0.66 12.01 -7.44
C PHE A 137 1.31 12.98 -8.42
N ALA A 138 1.43 14.24 -8.03
CA ALA A 138 2.11 15.24 -8.83
C ALA A 138 2.88 16.25 -7.98
N ARG A 139 3.96 16.76 -8.55
CA ARG A 139 4.83 17.76 -7.95
C ARG A 139 5.06 18.92 -8.91
N TYR A 140 5.20 20.11 -8.36
CA TYR A 140 5.71 21.28 -9.07
C TYR A 140 7.14 21.55 -8.59
N ASP A 141 8.10 21.54 -9.49
CA ASP A 141 9.52 21.61 -9.13
C ASP A 141 10.05 23.06 -9.08
N GLU A 142 11.31 23.21 -8.66
CA GLU A 142 12.02 24.49 -8.58
C GLU A 142 12.22 25.17 -9.96
N ASN A 143 12.06 24.41 -11.04
CA ASN A 143 12.14 24.90 -12.42
C ASN A 143 10.77 25.24 -13.02
N ASN A 144 9.73 25.36 -12.17
CA ASN A 144 8.36 25.65 -12.56
C ASN A 144 7.77 24.58 -13.50
N GLN A 145 8.23 23.32 -13.37
CA GLN A 145 7.75 22.19 -14.15
C GLN A 145 6.81 21.32 -13.32
N TYR A 146 5.76 20.84 -13.99
CA TYR A 146 4.79 19.91 -13.42
C TYR A 146 5.17 18.47 -13.78
N HIS A 147 5.29 17.62 -12.77
CA HIS A 147 5.59 16.21 -12.91
C HIS A 147 4.47 15.39 -12.28
N ALA A 148 3.94 14.39 -13.01
CA ALA A 148 2.89 13.52 -12.49
C ALA A 148 3.27 12.05 -12.64
N ILE A 149 2.99 11.27 -11.60
CA ILE A 149 3.20 9.83 -11.54
C ILE A 149 1.81 9.19 -11.42
N LYS A 150 1.44 8.38 -12.42
CA LYS A 150 0.25 7.53 -12.31
C LYS A 150 0.43 6.60 -11.10
N PHE A 151 -0.59 6.54 -10.26
CA PHE A 151 -0.65 5.62 -9.15
C PHE A 151 -1.68 4.52 -9.42
N SER A 152 -1.29 3.28 -9.21
CA SER A 152 -2.14 2.11 -9.47
C SER A 152 -1.87 1.06 -8.40
N PRO A 153 -2.57 1.12 -7.25
CA PRO A 153 -2.32 0.19 -6.15
C PRO A 153 -2.44 -1.28 -6.59
N LYS A 154 -3.36 -1.59 -7.50
CA LYS A 154 -3.57 -2.92 -8.06
C LYS A 154 -2.32 -3.50 -8.73
N GLU A 155 -1.52 -2.64 -9.38
CA GLU A 155 -0.26 -3.04 -10.04
C GLU A 155 0.87 -3.26 -9.01
N LEU A 156 0.72 -2.73 -7.80
CA LEU A 156 1.73 -2.76 -6.74
C LEU A 156 1.41 -3.77 -5.63
N THR A 157 0.14 -4.13 -5.44
CA THR A 157 -0.32 -5.05 -4.41
C THR A 157 -0.69 -6.40 -5.02
N ASN A 158 0.13 -7.42 -4.78
CA ASN A 158 -0.19 -8.78 -5.19
C ASN A 158 -1.34 -9.33 -4.33
N ASN A 159 -2.39 -9.84 -4.98
CA ASN A 159 -3.58 -10.48 -4.39
C ASN A 159 -4.62 -9.54 -3.76
N PHE A 160 -4.44 -8.22 -3.80
CA PHE A 160 -5.45 -7.30 -3.27
C PHE A 160 -6.37 -6.80 -4.36
N ASN A 161 -7.66 -6.73 -4.03
CA ASN A 161 -8.62 -5.92 -4.74
C ASN A 161 -8.56 -4.50 -4.21
N THR A 162 -7.97 -3.59 -4.99
CA THR A 162 -7.78 -2.18 -4.60
C THR A 162 -8.65 -1.26 -5.46
N THR A 163 -9.94 -1.60 -5.60
CA THR A 163 -10.88 -0.77 -6.36
C THR A 163 -11.37 0.42 -5.55
N ARG A 164 -11.38 0.33 -4.22
CA ARG A 164 -11.87 1.38 -3.33
C ARG A 164 -10.85 1.68 -2.26
N TYR A 165 -10.33 2.89 -2.32
CA TYR A 165 -9.31 3.33 -1.40
C TYR A 165 -9.31 4.85 -1.27
N SER A 166 -8.84 5.32 -0.13
CA SER A 166 -8.45 6.71 0.09
C SER A 166 -7.02 6.76 0.62
N LEU A 167 -6.40 7.93 0.48
CA LEU A 167 -5.18 8.21 1.21
C LEU A 167 -5.49 8.22 2.71
N GLY A 168 -4.61 7.63 3.51
CA GLY A 168 -4.68 7.60 4.96
C GLY A 168 -3.50 8.35 5.58
N ALA A 169 -2.92 7.80 6.65
CA ALA A 169 -1.82 8.43 7.37
C ALA A 169 -0.60 8.72 6.47
N LEU A 170 0.00 9.89 6.68
CA LEU A 170 1.27 10.32 6.06
C LEU A 170 2.36 10.30 7.13
N ASP A 171 3.46 9.57 6.91
CA ASP A 171 4.58 9.56 7.87
C ASP A 171 5.55 10.73 7.65
N GLY A 172 5.48 11.39 6.48
CA GLY A 172 6.29 12.53 6.10
C GLY A 172 7.71 12.17 5.68
N ASP A 173 8.00 10.91 5.41
CA ASP A 173 9.30 10.39 4.97
C ASP A 173 9.13 9.63 3.64
N GLY A 174 8.17 10.11 2.84
CA GLY A 174 7.66 9.49 1.62
C GLY A 174 6.76 8.28 1.84
N LYS A 175 6.47 7.85 3.09
CA LYS A 175 5.52 6.75 3.33
C LYS A 175 4.14 7.27 3.62
N PHE A 176 3.19 6.50 3.15
CA PHE A 176 1.78 6.76 3.34
C PHE A 176 1.01 5.44 3.38
N ASP A 177 -0.14 5.47 4.03
CA ASP A 177 -1.09 4.37 3.98
C ASP A 177 -2.18 4.63 2.96
N LEU A 178 -2.63 3.56 2.31
CA LEU A 178 -3.96 3.53 1.76
C LEU A 178 -4.91 2.86 2.73
N ILE A 179 -6.07 3.47 2.91
CA ILE A 179 -7.22 2.87 3.55
C ILE A 179 -7.97 2.12 2.46
N ILE A 180 -7.89 0.78 2.45
CA ILE A 180 -8.47 -0.06 1.39
C ILE A 180 -9.68 -0.81 1.93
N ASP A 181 -10.79 -0.71 1.20
CA ASP A 181 -12.01 -1.46 1.48
C ASP A 181 -11.93 -2.88 0.90
N THR A 182 -12.05 -3.85 1.79
CA THR A 182 -12.16 -5.28 1.54
C THR A 182 -11.11 -5.74 0.52
N PRO A 183 -9.80 -5.59 0.83
CA PRO A 183 -8.72 -5.95 -0.09
C PRO A 183 -8.76 -7.42 -0.51
N ILE A 184 -9.34 -8.29 0.33
CA ILE A 184 -9.58 -9.69 0.01
C ILE A 184 -11.00 -10.04 0.43
N PHE A 185 -11.78 -10.53 -0.52
CA PHE A 185 -13.12 -11.05 -0.25
C PHE A 185 -13.06 -12.15 0.82
N SER A 186 -13.99 -12.09 1.77
CA SER A 186 -14.02 -12.99 2.91
C SER A 186 -15.44 -13.44 3.22
N GLU A 187 -15.66 -14.74 3.14
CA GLU A 187 -16.88 -15.40 3.65
C GLU A 187 -16.92 -15.47 5.17
N ALA A 188 -15.77 -15.28 5.83
CA ALA A 188 -15.67 -15.31 7.28
C ALA A 188 -16.24 -14.05 7.94
N ILE A 189 -15.76 -12.87 7.55
CA ILE A 189 -16.02 -11.62 8.29
C ILE A 189 -16.77 -10.55 7.49
N GLY A 190 -17.17 -10.85 6.25
CA GLY A 190 -17.80 -9.87 5.37
C GLY A 190 -16.84 -8.74 4.98
N CYS A 191 -17.36 -7.52 4.97
CA CYS A 191 -16.65 -6.30 4.59
C CYS A 191 -15.80 -5.76 5.73
N TYR A 192 -14.61 -5.26 5.42
CA TYR A 192 -13.67 -4.71 6.39
C TYR A 192 -12.70 -3.77 5.68
N ILE A 193 -12.05 -2.91 6.43
CA ILE A 193 -11.13 -1.90 5.91
C ILE A 193 -9.76 -2.10 6.57
N CYS A 194 -8.70 -2.05 5.76
CA CYS A 194 -7.33 -2.16 6.24
C CYS A 194 -6.44 -1.01 5.78
N TYR A 195 -5.38 -0.77 6.54
CA TYR A 195 -4.27 0.06 6.10
C TYR A 195 -3.25 -0.77 5.33
N VAL A 196 -2.85 -0.26 4.17
CA VAL A 196 -1.82 -0.86 3.32
C VAL A 196 -0.72 0.17 3.09
N PRO A 197 0.52 -0.08 3.56
CA PRO A 197 1.58 0.91 3.50
C PRO A 197 2.25 0.95 2.12
N PHE A 198 2.57 2.17 1.68
CA PHE A 198 3.30 2.48 0.46
C PHE A 198 4.44 3.44 0.76
N GLN A 199 5.39 3.54 -0.16
CA GLN A 199 6.52 4.46 -0.10
C GLN A 199 6.74 5.05 -1.49
N LEU A 200 6.83 6.37 -1.56
CA LEU A 200 7.46 7.12 -2.64
C LEU A 200 8.95 7.28 -2.31
N LYS A 201 9.83 6.83 -3.21
CA LYS A 201 11.27 7.05 -3.12
C LYS A 201 11.84 7.16 -4.52
N ASP A 202 12.69 8.16 -4.76
CA ASP A 202 13.34 8.38 -6.06
C ASP A 202 12.32 8.42 -7.23
N ASN A 203 11.16 9.07 -7.02
CA ASN A 203 10.03 9.12 -7.96
C ASN A 203 9.38 7.76 -8.29
N VAL A 204 9.65 6.72 -7.49
CA VAL A 204 9.05 5.39 -7.63
C VAL A 204 8.17 5.09 -6.43
N ILE A 205 6.93 4.71 -6.70
CA ILE A 205 5.98 4.27 -5.68
C ILE A 205 6.01 2.75 -5.59
N SER A 206 6.11 2.23 -4.36
CA SER A 206 6.10 0.80 -4.08
C SER A 206 5.23 0.46 -2.87
N CYS A 207 4.62 -0.73 -2.88
CA CYS A 207 3.96 -1.27 -1.71
C CYS A 207 5.02 -1.77 -0.71
N VAL A 208 4.88 -1.37 0.56
CA VAL A 208 5.81 -1.76 1.62
C VAL A 208 5.41 -3.14 2.17
N PRO A 209 6.30 -4.15 2.13
CA PRO A 209 5.97 -5.46 2.65
C PRO A 209 5.63 -5.43 4.15
N ALA A 210 4.41 -5.82 4.49
CA ALA A 210 3.96 -5.95 5.86
C ALA A 210 3.80 -7.41 6.26
N LYS A 211 4.10 -7.74 7.53
CA LYS A 211 3.75 -9.06 8.10
C LYS A 211 2.24 -9.23 8.21
N THR A 212 1.55 -8.17 8.57
CA THR A 212 0.09 -8.12 8.73
C THR A 212 -0.39 -6.71 8.39
N TYR A 213 -1.61 -6.60 7.89
CA TYR A 213 -2.28 -5.33 7.58
C TYR A 213 -3.28 -5.04 8.69
N ALA A 214 -3.13 -3.88 9.34
CA ALA A 214 -3.99 -3.51 10.44
C ALA A 214 -5.38 -3.13 9.94
N PHE A 215 -6.40 -3.46 10.72
CA PHE A 215 -7.76 -2.99 10.47
C PHE A 215 -7.92 -1.55 10.94
N ASN A 216 -8.73 -0.79 10.21
CA ASN A 216 -9.13 0.53 10.67
C ASN A 216 -10.01 0.44 11.92
N LYS A 217 -10.30 1.59 12.53
CA LYS A 217 -11.06 1.66 13.78
C LYS A 217 -12.42 0.95 13.68
N SER A 218 -13.21 1.27 12.65
CA SER A 218 -14.56 0.69 12.49
C SER A 218 -14.53 -0.84 12.35
N SER A 219 -13.60 -1.37 11.55
CA SER A 219 -13.46 -2.82 11.34
C SER A 219 -12.92 -3.54 12.58
N LYS A 220 -12.11 -2.87 13.39
CA LYS A 220 -11.53 -3.41 14.61
C LYS A 220 -12.52 -3.45 15.77
N GLU A 221 -13.43 -2.49 15.83
CA GLU A 221 -14.41 -2.34 16.89
C GLU A 221 -15.68 -3.16 16.64
N TYR A 222 -15.95 -3.58 15.39
CA TYR A 222 -17.08 -4.44 15.08
C TYR A 222 -17.02 -5.76 15.85
N GLN A 223 -18.11 -6.09 16.53
CA GLN A 223 -18.23 -7.32 17.32
C GLN A 223 -19.03 -8.37 16.56
N TYR A 224 -18.42 -9.54 16.37
CA TYR A 224 -19.02 -10.67 15.67
C TYR A 224 -19.56 -11.68 16.68
N LYS A 225 -20.83 -12.07 16.53
CA LYS A 225 -21.46 -13.12 17.32
C LYS A 225 -21.31 -14.47 16.63
N ALA A 226 -20.69 -15.45 17.28
CA ALA A 226 -20.47 -16.78 16.70
C ALA A 226 -21.80 -17.54 16.46
N ALA A 227 -22.06 -17.96 15.23
CA ALA A 227 -23.21 -18.78 14.86
C ALA A 227 -23.02 -20.26 15.22
N LYS A 228 -21.77 -20.71 15.24
CA LYS A 228 -21.35 -22.08 15.59
C LYS A 228 -20.03 -22.07 16.32
N SER A 229 -19.69 -23.19 16.97
CA SER A 229 -18.38 -23.33 17.61
C SER A 229 -17.29 -23.56 16.56
N PHE A 230 -16.13 -22.93 16.70
CA PHE A 230 -14.99 -23.11 15.80
C PHE A 230 -13.64 -22.95 16.52
N SER A 231 -12.60 -23.56 15.94
CA SER A 231 -11.25 -23.52 16.49
C SER A 231 -10.46 -22.33 15.97
N VAL A 232 -9.69 -21.72 16.86
CA VAL A 232 -8.76 -20.62 16.56
C VAL A 232 -7.32 -21.12 16.73
N TYR A 233 -6.46 -20.84 15.76
CA TYR A 233 -5.14 -21.45 15.64
C TYR A 233 -4.00 -20.51 16.08
N ALA A 234 -2.90 -21.08 16.54
CA ALA A 234 -1.77 -20.33 17.11
C ALA A 234 -1.02 -19.52 16.06
N THR A 235 -0.80 -20.12 14.90
CA THR A 235 -0.14 -19.47 13.76
C THR A 235 -0.91 -19.75 12.47
N VAL A 236 -0.70 -18.88 11.50
CA VAL A 236 -1.24 -18.98 10.14
C VAL A 236 -0.94 -20.36 9.55
N GLY A 237 -1.98 -21.04 9.05
CA GLY A 237 -1.87 -22.35 8.40
C GLY A 237 -1.57 -23.54 9.33
N SER A 238 -1.41 -23.31 10.64
CA SER A 238 -1.17 -24.40 11.60
C SER A 238 -2.44 -25.16 11.99
N LYS A 239 -2.25 -26.34 12.59
CA LYS A 239 -3.33 -27.15 13.22
C LYS A 239 -3.38 -26.98 14.75
N LYS A 240 -2.47 -26.21 15.34
CA LYS A 240 -2.38 -26.04 16.80
C LYS A 240 -3.47 -25.06 17.27
N VAL A 241 -4.47 -25.57 17.96
CA VAL A 241 -5.57 -24.76 18.53
C VAL A 241 -5.09 -24.01 19.78
N VAL A 242 -5.43 -22.73 19.90
CA VAL A 242 -5.18 -21.91 21.10
C VAL A 242 -6.43 -21.82 21.98
N TYR A 243 -7.59 -21.67 21.34
CA TYR A 243 -8.88 -21.70 22.00
C TYR A 243 -9.99 -22.03 21.00
N THR A 244 -11.15 -22.36 21.54
CA THR A 244 -12.38 -22.57 20.79
C THR A 244 -13.34 -21.43 21.10
N VAL A 245 -13.89 -20.81 20.06
CA VAL A 245 -15.03 -19.90 20.18
C VAL A 245 -16.28 -20.76 20.24
N LYS A 246 -17.13 -20.58 21.24
CA LYS A 246 -18.40 -21.29 21.36
C LYS A 246 -19.50 -20.52 20.63
N LYS A 247 -20.54 -21.24 20.17
CA LYS A 247 -21.76 -20.60 19.66
C LYS A 247 -22.27 -19.55 20.66
N GLY A 248 -22.56 -18.35 20.18
CA GLY A 248 -23.03 -17.22 20.97
C GLY A 248 -21.93 -16.32 21.56
N ASP A 249 -20.67 -16.75 21.54
CA ASP A 249 -19.55 -15.92 22.00
C ASP A 249 -19.35 -14.71 21.06
N MET A 250 -18.92 -13.59 21.65
CA MET A 250 -18.53 -12.38 20.91
C MET A 250 -17.02 -12.33 20.70
N VAL A 251 -16.60 -11.93 19.51
CA VAL A 251 -15.20 -11.77 19.11
C VAL A 251 -15.01 -10.51 18.26
N THR A 252 -13.78 -10.01 18.18
CA THR A 252 -13.38 -8.93 17.26
C THR A 252 -12.18 -9.36 16.43
N PHE A 253 -11.81 -8.54 15.45
CA PHE A 253 -10.66 -8.76 14.58
C PHE A 253 -9.72 -7.56 14.60
N ASN A 254 -8.43 -7.75 14.35
CA ASN A 254 -7.49 -6.64 14.38
C ASN A 254 -6.56 -6.54 13.16
N SER A 255 -6.39 -7.61 12.39
CA SER A 255 -5.49 -7.61 11.25
C SER A 255 -5.73 -8.74 10.26
N LEU A 256 -5.28 -8.50 9.03
CA LEU A 256 -5.21 -9.44 7.93
C LEU A 256 -3.76 -9.92 7.74
N TYR A 257 -3.59 -11.21 7.51
CA TYR A 257 -2.37 -11.80 6.99
C TYR A 257 -2.64 -12.43 5.63
N VAL A 258 -1.74 -12.23 4.67
CA VAL A 258 -1.85 -12.80 3.32
C VAL A 258 -0.56 -13.52 2.95
N THR A 259 -0.68 -14.79 2.59
CA THR A 259 0.47 -15.58 2.13
C THR A 259 0.92 -15.09 0.75
N LYS A 260 2.15 -15.44 0.36
CA LYS A 260 2.65 -15.22 -1.02
C LYS A 260 1.73 -15.85 -2.09
N SER A 261 1.03 -16.92 -1.75
CA SER A 261 0.08 -17.61 -2.63
C SER A 261 -1.34 -17.02 -2.58
N GLY A 262 -1.56 -15.86 -1.96
CA GLY A 262 -2.87 -15.20 -1.86
C GLY A 262 -3.83 -15.77 -0.81
N LYS A 263 -3.41 -16.70 0.06
CA LYS A 263 -4.29 -17.22 1.12
C LYS A 263 -4.38 -16.21 2.27
N ALA A 264 -5.60 -15.83 2.61
CA ALA A 264 -5.88 -14.84 3.64
C ALA A 264 -6.30 -15.47 4.98
N TYR A 265 -5.88 -14.82 6.06
CA TYR A 265 -6.18 -15.19 7.43
C TYR A 265 -6.42 -13.94 8.26
N PHE A 266 -7.36 -14.03 9.19
CA PHE A 266 -7.69 -12.94 10.10
C PHE A 266 -7.24 -13.25 11.50
N ARG A 267 -6.65 -12.26 12.15
CA ARG A 267 -6.33 -12.35 13.57
C ARG A 267 -7.56 -11.95 14.38
N ILE A 268 -8.12 -12.95 15.05
CA ILE A 268 -9.31 -12.88 15.88
C ILE A 268 -8.91 -12.68 17.36
N VAL A 269 -9.74 -11.96 18.10
CA VAL A 269 -9.57 -11.65 19.53
C VAL A 269 -10.87 -12.00 20.27
N ASN A 270 -10.78 -12.76 21.36
CA ASN A 270 -11.94 -13.02 22.21
C ASN A 270 -12.09 -11.98 23.34
N ASN A 271 -13.19 -12.06 24.09
CA ASN A 271 -13.47 -11.19 25.23
C ASN A 271 -12.43 -11.23 26.39
N LYS A 272 -11.54 -12.24 26.40
CA LYS A 272 -10.44 -12.37 27.37
C LYS A 272 -9.11 -11.83 26.81
N GLY A 273 -9.12 -11.20 25.63
CA GLY A 273 -7.93 -10.71 24.94
C GLY A 273 -7.04 -11.81 24.35
N LYS A 274 -7.47 -13.09 24.35
CA LYS A 274 -6.71 -14.15 23.68
C LYS A 274 -6.83 -13.98 22.17
N THR A 275 -5.70 -14.10 21.48
CA THR A 275 -5.64 -13.94 20.03
C THR A 275 -5.21 -15.21 19.32
N GLY A 276 -5.67 -15.39 18.09
CA GLY A 276 -5.13 -16.38 17.17
C GLY A 276 -5.66 -16.14 15.76
N TRP A 277 -5.63 -17.17 14.91
CA TRP A 277 -5.89 -17.05 13.48
C TRP A 277 -7.03 -17.93 13.01
N ILE A 278 -7.83 -17.40 12.09
CA ILE A 278 -8.80 -18.15 11.28
C ILE A 278 -8.56 -17.88 9.80
N LYS A 279 -9.04 -18.77 8.92
CA LYS A 279 -8.97 -18.58 7.47
C LYS A 279 -10.08 -17.63 7.01
N ALA A 280 -9.79 -16.81 6.00
CA ALA A 280 -10.78 -15.90 5.41
C ALA A 280 -11.95 -16.61 4.69
N ALA A 281 -11.71 -17.81 4.18
CA ALA A 281 -12.70 -18.65 3.49
C ALA A 281 -13.51 -19.56 4.45
N GLN A 282 -13.67 -19.17 5.72
CA GLN A 282 -14.54 -19.92 6.63
C GLN A 282 -15.96 -19.42 6.51
N GLU A 283 -16.87 -20.26 6.05
CA GLU A 283 -18.26 -19.87 5.87
C GLU A 283 -19.10 -20.02 7.14
N ASN A 284 -20.12 -19.16 7.26
CA ASN A 284 -21.24 -19.32 8.20
C ASN A 284 -20.76 -19.51 9.66
N ILE A 285 -19.69 -18.82 10.06
CA ILE A 285 -19.15 -18.88 11.43
C ILE A 285 -19.73 -17.79 12.35
N PHE A 286 -20.28 -16.71 11.78
CA PHE A 286 -20.96 -15.64 12.52
C PHE A 286 -22.42 -15.50 12.09
N VAL A 287 -23.24 -14.96 13.00
CA VAL A 287 -24.69 -14.76 12.78
C VAL A 287 -24.93 -13.70 11.72
N GLU A 288 -24.15 -12.63 11.78
CA GLU A 288 -24.16 -11.50 10.87
C GLU A 288 -22.74 -10.99 10.71
N TYR A 289 -22.52 -10.27 9.62
CA TYR A 289 -21.26 -9.60 9.33
C TYR A 289 -21.56 -8.36 8.47
N PRO A 290 -20.66 -7.36 8.47
CA PRO A 290 -20.82 -6.19 7.61
C PRO A 290 -20.96 -6.61 6.15
N ALA A 291 -21.95 -6.06 5.47
CA ALA A 291 -22.15 -6.19 4.03
C ALA A 291 -22.04 -4.81 3.38
N TRP A 292 -21.72 -4.77 2.08
CA TRP A 292 -21.90 -3.55 1.29
C TRP A 292 -23.41 -3.30 1.18
N GLY A 293 -23.85 -2.14 1.69
CA GLY A 293 -25.21 -1.64 1.56
C GLY A 293 -25.34 -0.72 0.37
#